data_AF-A0A662IE26-F1
#
_entry.id   AF-A0A662IE26-F1
#
_cell.length_a   1.000
_cell.length_b   1.000
_cell.length_c   1.000
_cell.angle_alpha   90.00
_cell.angle_beta   90.00
_cell.angle_gamma   90.00
#
_symmetry.space_group_name_H-M   'P 1'
#
loop_
_entity.id
_entity.type
_entity.pdbx_description
1 polymer ?
#
loop_
_entity_poly.entity_id
_entity_poly.type
_entity_poly.pdbx_seq_one_letter_code
_entity_poly.pdbx_strand_id
1 'polypeptide(L)'
;YTPTTIPFSFNATKPGAYKLTLKIHYRNYYGELKVLTKSFSLRVKPSRGARLTAARGKEAGMPLAVITVSGVAALIVVVLLIWRWRR
;
A
#
# COMPACT_ATOMS: atom_id res chain seq x y z
N TYR A 1 11.98 30.92 37.44
CA TYR A 1 11.31 29.76 36.81
C TYR A 1 11.95 29.55 35.46
N THR A 2 12.65 28.43 35.24
CA THR A 2 13.23 28.10 33.93
C THR A 2 12.30 27.10 33.27
N PRO A 3 11.72 27.37 32.09
CA PRO A 3 10.86 26.41 31.41
C PRO A 3 11.67 25.15 31.08
N THR A 4 11.20 24.00 31.57
CA THR A 4 11.88 22.70 31.41
C THR A 4 11.39 21.93 30.18
N THR A 5 10.28 22.36 29.57
CA THR A 5 9.64 21.69 28.43
C THR A 5 9.22 22.71 27.36
N ILE A 6 9.47 22.38 26.09
CA ILE A 6 9.06 23.18 24.93
C ILE A 6 8.22 22.28 24.01
N PRO A 7 6.88 22.46 23.95
CA PRO A 7 6.05 21.70 23.04
C PRO A 7 6.32 22.12 21.60
N PHE A 8 6.40 21.14 20.69
CA PHE A 8 6.52 21.40 19.26
C PHE A 8 5.77 20.34 18.45
N SER A 9 5.35 20.70 17.23
CA SER A 9 4.77 19.78 16.26
C SER A 9 5.57 19.84 14.97
N PHE A 10 5.65 18.70 14.27
CA PHE A 10 6.37 18.56 13.02
C PHE A 10 5.54 17.69 12.08
N ASN A 11 5.21 18.23 10.90
CA ASN A 11 4.48 17.51 9.86
C ASN A 11 5.44 17.20 8.69
N ALA A 12 5.73 15.91 8.48
CA ALA A 12 6.56 15.47 7.37
C ALA A 12 5.70 15.02 6.19
N THR A 13 5.81 15.73 5.07
CA THR A 13 5.05 15.42 3.84
C THR A 13 5.71 14.33 2.99
N LYS A 14 7.01 14.11 3.15
CA LYS A 14 7.77 13.10 2.41
C LYS A 14 8.33 12.05 3.37
N PRO A 15 8.37 10.77 2.97
CA PRO A 15 9.12 9.78 3.71
C PRO A 15 10.62 10.05 3.60
N GLY A 16 11.37 9.77 4.67
CA GLY A 16 12.80 10.03 4.70
C GLY A 16 13.38 10.08 6.10
N ALA A 17 14.69 10.34 6.17
CA ALA A 17 15.38 10.65 7.41
C ALA A 17 15.45 12.17 7.59
N TYR A 18 15.03 12.64 8.75
CA TYR A 18 15.03 14.05 9.13
C TYR A 18 15.92 14.23 10.36
N LYS A 19 16.70 15.32 10.36
CA LYS A 19 17.45 15.77 11.53
C LYS A 19 16.87 17.10 11.99
N LEU A 20 16.21 17.07 13.14
CA LEU A 20 15.64 18.24 13.79
C LEU A 20 16.68 18.81 14.76
N THR A 21 16.97 20.10 14.65
CA THR A 21 17.89 20.79 15.55
C THR A 21 17.15 21.89 16.28
N LEU A 22 17.08 21.77 17.61
CA LEU A 22 16.52 22.77 18.50
C LEU A 22 17.67 23.59 19.10
N LYS A 23 17.68 24.90 18.82
CA LYS A 23 18.65 25.85 19.36
C LYS A 23 17.93 26.84 20.27
N ILE A 24 18.25 26.81 21.56
CA ILE A 24 17.62 27.62 22.59
C ILE A 24 18.63 28.66 23.05
N HIS A 25 18.31 29.93 22.85
CA HIS A 25 19.03 31.05 23.44
C HIS A 25 18.33 31.43 24.73
N TYR A 26 19.05 31.43 25.85
CA TYR A 26 18.48 31.78 27.15
C TYR A 26 19.48 32.59 27.97
N ARG A 27 18.97 33.40 28.90
CA ARG A 27 19.81 34.03 29.93
C ARG A 27 19.78 33.16 31.19
N ASN A 28 20.94 32.89 31.76
CA ASN A 28 21.03 32.15 33.01
C ASN A 28 20.69 33.06 34.22
N TYR A 29 20.73 32.49 35.42
CA TYR A 29 20.46 33.23 36.67
C TYR A 29 21.34 34.47 36.84
N TYR A 30 22.56 34.45 36.31
CA TYR A 30 23.54 35.54 36.38
C TYR A 30 23.41 36.55 35.23
N GLY A 31 22.39 36.41 34.36
CA GLY A 31 22.15 37.31 33.23
C GLY A 31 23.01 37.04 31.99
N GLU A 32 23.87 36.02 32.01
CA GLU A 32 24.70 35.65 30.87
C GLU A 32 23.88 34.98 29.78
N LEU A 33 24.11 35.36 28.52
CA LEU A 33 23.52 34.68 27.37
C LEU A 33 24.20 33.32 27.16
N LYS A 34 23.40 32.25 27.17
CA LYS A 34 23.82 30.88 26.88
C LYS A 34 23.02 30.34 25.70
N VAL A 35 23.62 29.35 25.05
CA VAL A 35 23.00 28.63 23.94
C VAL A 35 23.00 27.14 24.27
N LEU A 36 21.82 26.52 24.18
CA LEU A 36 21.65 25.08 24.29
C LEU A 36 21.22 24.54 22.92
N THR A 37 21.97 23.58 22.40
CA THR A 37 21.64 22.90 21.14
C THR A 37 21.30 21.45 21.41
N LYS A 38 20.16 20.99 20.89
CA LYS A 38 19.75 19.59 20.91
C LYS A 38 19.41 19.15 19.49
N SER A 39 19.76 17.92 19.16
CA SER A 39 19.47 17.34 17.85
C SER A 39 18.75 16.02 18.01
N PHE A 40 17.76 15.80 17.16
CA PHE A 40 16.91 14.61 17.15
C PHE A 40 16.88 14.07 15.73
N SER A 41 17.03 12.75 15.60
CA SER A 41 16.92 12.07 14.32
C SER A 41 15.57 11.35 14.26
N LEU A 42 14.80 11.63 13.21
CA LEU A 42 13.50 11.02 12.97
C LEU A 42 13.52 10.31 11.63
N ARG A 43 12.99 9.09 11.57
CA ARG A 43 12.79 8.36 10.31
C ARG A 43 11.30 8.26 10.01
N VAL A 44 10.86 9.01 9.01
CA VAL A 44 9.47 9.02 8.52
C VAL A 44 9.32 7.91 7.50
N LYS A 45 8.52 6.91 7.84
CA LYS A 45 8.22 5.81 6.91
C LYS A 45 7.16 6.26 5.91
N PRO A 46 7.20 5.78 4.66
CA PRO A 46 6.09 5.99 3.74
C PRO A 46 4.83 5.41 4.36
N SER A 47 3.74 6.17 4.34
CA SER A 47 2.43 5.59 4.59
C SER A 47 2.23 4.55 3.49
N ARG A 48 2.14 3.27 3.88
CA ARG A 48 1.59 2.27 2.98
C ARG A 48 0.13 2.66 2.81
N GLY A 49 -0.16 3.52 1.84
CA GLY A 49 -1.51 3.74 1.37
C GLY A 49 -2.12 2.37 1.19
N ALA A 50 -3.26 2.14 1.84
CA ALA A 50 -3.93 0.86 1.89
C ALA A 50 -3.90 0.27 0.49
N ARG A 51 -3.08 -0.78 0.30
CA ARG A 51 -3.20 -1.61 -0.88
C ARG A 51 -4.60 -2.17 -0.74
N LEU A 52 -5.56 -1.58 -1.45
CA LEU A 52 -6.85 -2.19 -1.67
C LEU A 52 -6.48 -3.54 -2.28
N THR A 53 -6.48 -4.55 -1.42
CA THR A 53 -6.61 -5.93 -1.82
C THR A 53 -7.89 -5.95 -2.61
N ALA A 54 -7.77 -5.80 -3.94
CA ALA A 54 -8.78 -6.22 -4.88
C ALA A 54 -8.92 -7.73 -4.66
N ALA A 55 -9.72 -8.08 -3.66
CA ALA A 55 -10.16 -9.41 -3.43
C ALA A 55 -11.04 -9.77 -4.62
N ARG A 56 -10.46 -10.57 -5.52
CA ARG A 56 -11.14 -11.74 -6.08
C ARG A 56 -12.30 -11.43 -7.04
N GLY A 57 -11.96 -10.88 -8.20
CA GLY A 57 -12.65 -11.26 -9.42
C GLY A 57 -12.11 -12.61 -9.89
N LYS A 58 -12.86 -13.70 -9.64
CA LYS A 58 -12.68 -14.97 -10.34
C LYS A 58 -13.00 -14.74 -11.81
N GLU A 59 -12.02 -14.35 -12.62
CA GLU A 59 -12.09 -14.65 -14.04
C GLU A 59 -11.55 -16.06 -14.20
N ALA A 60 -12.48 -17.02 -14.10
CA ALA A 60 -12.27 -18.35 -14.62
C ALA A 60 -12.00 -18.21 -16.11
N GLY A 61 -10.72 -18.14 -16.48
CA GLY A 61 -10.23 -18.42 -17.82
C GLY A 61 -10.51 -19.88 -18.13
N MET A 62 -11.78 -20.23 -18.31
CA MET A 62 -12.17 -21.44 -19.01
C MET A 62 -11.83 -21.17 -20.48
N PRO A 63 -10.90 -21.90 -21.09
CA PRO A 63 -10.61 -21.71 -22.50
C PRO A 63 -11.89 -21.99 -23.28
N LEU A 64 -12.42 -20.96 -23.94
CA LEU A 64 -13.57 -21.04 -24.86
C LEU A 64 -13.41 -22.16 -25.92
N ALA A 65 -12.21 -22.68 -26.10
CA ALA A 65 -11.89 -23.85 -26.92
C ALA A 65 -12.54 -25.17 -26.45
N VAL A 66 -12.85 -25.36 -25.16
CA VAL A 66 -13.41 -26.64 -24.67
C VAL A 66 -14.92 -26.73 -24.92
N ILE A 67 -15.62 -25.59 -24.94
CA ILE A 67 -17.07 -25.55 -25.17
C ILE A 67 -17.39 -25.79 -26.65
N THR A 68 -16.58 -25.28 -27.57
CA THR A 68 -16.80 -25.49 -29.01
C THR A 68 -16.54 -26.95 -29.43
N VAL A 69 -15.50 -27.59 -28.90
CA VAL A 69 -15.17 -28.98 -29.26
C VAL A 69 -16.20 -29.98 -28.72
N SER A 70 -16.72 -29.76 -27.49
CA SER A 70 -17.74 -30.64 -26.90
C SER A 70 -19.11 -30.52 -27.59
N GLY A 71 -19.53 -29.30 -27.96
CA GLY A 71 -20.79 -29.08 -28.67
C GLY A 71 -20.83 -29.73 -30.05
N VAL A 72 -19.72 -29.67 -30.80
CA VAL A 72 -19.62 -30.29 -32.14
C VAL A 72 -19.59 -31.82 -32.05
N ALA A 73 -18.87 -32.39 -31.06
CA ALA A 73 -18.85 -33.84 -30.86
C ALA A 73 -20.24 -34.41 -30.52
N ALA A 74 -21.02 -33.71 -29.68
CA ALA A 74 -22.38 -34.12 -29.35
C ALA A 74 -23.31 -34.11 -30.58
N LEU A 75 -23.20 -33.09 -31.44
CA LEU A 75 -23.97 -33.02 -32.69
C LEU A 75 -23.64 -34.17 -33.65
N ILE A 76 -22.37 -34.53 -33.81
CA ILE A 76 -21.95 -35.64 -34.68
C ILE A 76 -22.52 -36.98 -34.17
N VAL A 77 -22.50 -37.22 -32.86
CA VAL A 77 -23.05 -38.45 -32.26
C VAL A 77 -24.56 -38.54 -32.48
N VAL A 78 -25.29 -37.43 -32.33
CA VAL A 78 -26.74 -37.38 -32.58
C VAL A 78 -27.06 -37.66 -34.05
N VAL A 79 -26.32 -37.07 -34.99
CA VAL A 79 -26.49 -37.32 -36.42
C VAL A 79 -26.21 -38.79 -36.77
N LEU A 80 -25.14 -39.39 -36.22
CA LEU A 80 -24.83 -40.81 -36.43
C LEU A 80 -25.88 -41.74 -35.83
N LEU A 81 -26.44 -41.41 -34.66
CA LEU A 81 -27.51 -42.19 -34.05
C LEU A 81 -28.79 -42.14 -34.90
N ILE A 82 -29.17 -40.96 -35.38
CA ILE A 82 -30.33 -40.80 -36.27
C ILE A 82 -30.12 -41.58 -37.57
N TRP A 83 -28.91 -41.52 -38.15
CA TRP A 83 -28.61 -42.24 -39.38
C TRP A 83 -28.63 -43.76 -39.18
N ARG A 84 -28.11 -44.26 -38.05
CA ARG A 84 -28.14 -45.68 -37.69
C ARG A 84 -29.56 -46.22 -37.48
N TRP A 85 -30.49 -45.39 -37.01
CA TRP A 85 -31.88 -45.79 -36.82
C TRP A 85 -32.72 -45.76 -38.09
N ARG A 86 -32.28 -45.04 -39.13
CA ARG A 86 -32.97 -44.94 -40.42
C ARG A 86 -32.54 -45.99 -41.46
N ARG A 87 -31.49 -46.76 -41.17
CA ARG A 87 -30.97 -47.81 -42.05
C ARG A 87 -31.26 -49.17 -41.44
#